data_AF-A0A7C9F7U6-F1
#
_entry.id   AF-A0A7C9F7U6-F1
#
_cell.length_a   1.000
_cell.length_b   1.000
_cell.length_c   1.000
_cell.angle_alpha   90.00
_cell.angle_beta   90.00
_cell.angle_gamma   90.00
#
_symmetry.space_group_name_H-M   'P 1'
#
loop_
_entity.id
_entity.type
_entity.pdbx_description
1 polymer ?
#
loop_
_entity_poly.entity_id
_entity_poly.type
_entity_poly.pdbx_seq_one_letter_code
_entity_poly.pdbx_strand_id
1 'polypeptide(L)'
;MFCRFLTWLAQRGRHTTLHVAVITLLSTAGFIMFTAGDLGPMAPLVIAIAFYLIFAAVAAELALAGAAVIRNLARRALRRAA
;
A
#
# COMPACT_ATOMS: atom_id res chain seq x y z
N MET A 1 26.71 -14.46 8.29
CA MET A 1 26.05 -13.14 8.09
C MET A 1 24.69 -13.23 7.40
N PHE A 2 24.55 -14.04 6.34
CA PHE A 2 23.32 -14.15 5.55
C PHE A 2 22.06 -14.55 6.35
N CYS A 3 22.15 -15.56 7.22
CA CYS A 3 21.02 -15.97 8.07
C CYS A 3 20.57 -14.86 9.03
N ARG A 4 21.49 -14.03 9.54
CA ARG A 4 21.20 -12.91 10.46
C ARG A 4 20.46 -11.78 9.75
N PHE A 5 20.83 -11.50 8.50
CA PHE A 5 20.12 -10.57 7.62
C PHE A 5 18.72 -11.06 7.27
N LEU A 6 18.57 -12.34 6.91
CA LEU A 6 17.28 -12.95 6.63
C LEU A 6 16.35 -12.96 7.84
N THR A 7 16.87 -13.20 9.06
CA THR A 7 16.07 -13.12 10.29
C THR A 7 15.61 -11.70 10.61
N TRP A 8 16.45 -10.69 10.37
CA TRP A 8 16.06 -9.28 10.50
C TRP A 8 14.97 -8.92 9.49
N LEU A 9 15.12 -9.36 8.24
CA LEU A 9 14.13 -9.15 7.19
C LEU A 9 12.80 -9.84 7.51
N ALA A 10 12.85 -11.04 8.09
CA ALA A 10 11.67 -11.83 8.45
C ALA A 10 10.86 -11.29 9.65
N GLN A 11 11.44 -10.39 10.47
CA GLN A 11 10.75 -9.80 11.61
C GLN A 11 9.53 -8.97 11.16
N ARG A 12 8.45 -9.13 11.93
CA ARG A 12 7.08 -8.72 11.61
C ARG A 12 6.95 -7.20 11.75
N GLY A 13 7.23 -6.47 10.66
CA GLY A 13 7.04 -5.02 10.62
C GLY A 13 5.57 -4.61 10.63
N ARG A 14 5.32 -3.47 11.27
CA ARG A 14 4.07 -2.74 11.59
C ARG A 14 3.28 -2.30 10.34
N HIS A 15 3.03 -3.22 9.41
CA HIS A 15 2.38 -2.96 8.12
C HIS A 15 0.88 -2.64 8.22
N THR A 16 0.28 -2.87 9.39
CA THR A 16 -1.13 -2.61 9.65
C THR A 16 -1.49 -1.13 9.51
N THR A 17 -0.64 -0.21 9.98
CA THR A 17 -0.92 1.23 9.90
C THR A 17 -0.88 1.75 8.46
N LEU A 18 0.00 1.19 7.61
CA LEU A 18 0.08 1.60 6.20
C LEU A 18 -1.08 1.03 5.38
N HIS A 19 -1.51 -0.21 5.63
CA HIS A 19 -2.74 -0.73 5.01
C HIS A 19 -3.98 0.07 5.42
N VAL A 20 -4.10 0.45 6.70
CA VAL A 20 -5.18 1.33 7.15
C VAL A 20 -5.13 2.68 6.42
N ALA A 21 -3.95 3.25 6.21
CA ALA A 21 -3.79 4.48 5.44
C ALA A 21 -4.20 4.31 3.96
N VAL A 22 -3.84 3.19 3.33
CA VAL A 22 -4.27 2.86 1.95
C VAL A 22 -5.80 2.75 1.86
N ILE A 23 -6.43 2.02 2.78
CA ILE A 23 -7.90 1.88 2.81
C ILE A 23 -8.55 3.25 2.98
N THR A 24 -8.05 4.07 3.91
CA THR A 24 -8.56 5.42 4.16
C THR A 24 -8.43 6.30 2.92
N LEU A 25 -7.29 6.24 2.21
CA LEU A 25 -7.07 6.95 0.94
C LEU A 25 -8.05 6.52 -0.15
N LEU A 26 -8.27 5.22 -0.32
CA LEU A 26 -9.23 4.69 -1.31
C LEU A 26 -10.66 5.13 -0.98
N SER A 27 -11.07 5.05 0.28
CA SER A 27 -12.38 5.54 0.72
C SER A 27 -12.53 7.05 0.47
N THR A 28 -11.48 7.82 0.74
CA THR A 28 -11.47 9.28 0.50
C THR A 28 -11.59 9.59 -0.98
N ALA A 29 -10.84 8.90 -1.84
CA ALA A 29 -10.91 9.11 -3.28
C ALA A 29 -12.27 8.68 -3.88
N GLY A 30 -12.83 7.56 -3.40
CA GLY A 30 -14.17 7.12 -3.78
C GLY A 30 -15.25 8.13 -3.39
N PHE A 31 -15.15 8.71 -2.19
CA PHE A 31 -16.02 9.79 -1.75
C PHE A 31 -15.89 11.02 -2.66
N ILE A 32 -14.67 11.47 -2.95
CA ILE A 32 -14.41 12.61 -3.83
C ILE A 32 -15.02 12.38 -5.22
N MET A 33 -14.84 11.19 -5.81
CA MET A 33 -15.43 10.84 -7.10
C MET A 33 -16.97 10.86 -7.04
N PHE A 34 -17.57 10.36 -5.97
CA PHE A 34 -19.02 10.35 -5.79
C PHE A 34 -19.59 11.76 -5.71
N THR A 35 -18.93 12.68 -4.99
CA THR A 35 -19.38 14.06 -4.83
C THR A 35 -18.92 15.00 -5.96
N ALA A 36 -18.09 14.52 -6.89
CA ALA A 36 -17.48 15.38 -7.89
C ALA A 36 -18.51 16.03 -8.82
N GLY A 37 -19.62 15.34 -9.10
CA GLY A 37 -20.69 15.85 -9.98
C GLY A 37 -21.34 17.14 -9.47
N ASP A 38 -21.37 17.33 -8.14
CA ASP A 38 -21.99 18.51 -7.50
C ASP A 38 -21.10 19.76 -7.56
N LEU A 39 -19.84 19.62 -8.00
CA LEU A 39 -18.86 20.71 -8.05
C LEU A 39 -18.91 21.52 -9.36
N GLY A 40 -19.86 21.20 -10.24
CA GLY A 40 -20.09 21.88 -11.51
C GLY A 40 -18.80 22.01 -12.35
N PRO A 41 -18.34 23.22 -12.69
CA PRO A 41 -17.16 23.41 -13.54
C PRO A 41 -15.84 22.96 -12.90
N MET A 42 -15.79 22.79 -11.57
CA MET A 42 -14.60 22.30 -10.86
C MET A 42 -14.50 20.77 -10.81
N ALA A 43 -15.56 20.06 -11.22
CA ALA A 43 -15.62 18.60 -11.20
C ALA A 43 -14.41 17.93 -11.87
N PRO A 44 -13.94 18.35 -13.07
CA PRO A 44 -12.82 17.68 -13.73
C PRO A 44 -11.50 17.76 -12.93
N LEU A 45 -11.23 18.91 -12.29
CA LEU A 45 -10.04 19.09 -11.47
C LEU A 45 -10.07 18.18 -10.25
N VAL A 46 -11.23 18.10 -9.59
CA VAL A 46 -11.39 17.29 -8.38
C VAL A 46 -11.34 15.80 -8.68
N ILE A 47 -11.90 15.37 -9.82
CA ILE A 47 -11.74 14.00 -10.32
C ILE A 47 -10.27 13.68 -10.57
N ALA A 48 -9.50 14.58 -11.18
CA ALA A 48 -8.07 14.39 -11.41
C ALA A 48 -7.29 14.21 -10.09
N ILE A 49 -7.60 15.01 -9.06
CA ILE A 49 -7.00 14.87 -7.72
C ILE A 49 -7.36 13.50 -7.12
N ALA A 50 -8.60 13.05 -7.24
CA ALA A 50 -9.01 11.73 -6.77
C ALA A 50 -8.22 10.60 -7.43
N PHE A 51 -7.98 10.68 -8.74
CA PHE A 51 -7.13 9.70 -9.45
C PHE A 51 -5.69 9.68 -8.92
N TYR A 52 -5.10 10.83 -8.61
CA TYR A 52 -3.78 10.88 -7.98
C TYR A 52 -3.75 10.22 -6.60
N LEU A 53 -4.80 10.41 -5.79
CA LEU A 53 -4.92 9.75 -4.49
C LEU A 53 -5.05 8.23 -4.62
N ILE A 54 -5.84 7.74 -5.58
CA ILE A 54 -5.95 6.31 -5.90
C ILE A 54 -4.59 5.77 -6.33
N PHE A 55 -3.89 6.46 -7.23
CA PHE A 55 -2.57 6.05 -7.67
C PHE A 55 -1.57 5.95 -6.52
N ALA A 56 -1.54 6.95 -5.63
CA ALA A 56 -0.69 6.95 -4.44
C ALA A 56 -1.01 5.78 -3.51
N ALA A 57 -2.30 5.48 -3.30
CA ALA A 57 -2.75 4.35 -2.50
C ALA A 57 -2.31 3.00 -3.11
N VAL A 58 -2.48 2.82 -4.42
CA VAL A 58 -2.05 1.61 -5.13
C VAL A 58 -0.53 1.44 -5.10
N ALA A 59 0.23 2.52 -5.28
CA ALA A 59 1.69 2.48 -5.19
C ALA A 59 2.18 2.05 -3.79
N ALA A 60 1.55 2.59 -2.73
CA ALA A 60 1.85 2.19 -1.36
C ALA A 60 1.51 0.71 -1.10
N GLU A 61 0.36 0.25 -1.59
CA GLU A 61 -0.07 -1.14 -1.46
C GLU A 61 0.87 -2.10 -2.19
N LEU A 62 1.31 -1.75 -3.41
CA LEU A 62 2.28 -2.53 -4.17
C LEU A 62 3.64 -2.63 -3.44
N ALA A 63 4.10 -1.54 -2.84
CA ALA A 63 5.32 -1.55 -2.05
C ALA A 63 5.18 -2.45 -0.80
N LEU A 64 4.03 -2.43 -0.13
CA LEU A 64 3.73 -3.32 1.00
C LEU A 64 3.67 -4.78 0.56
N ALA A 65 3.00 -5.07 -0.55
CA ALA A 65 2.90 -6.41 -1.12
C ALA A 65 4.28 -6.95 -1.50
N GLY A 66 5.11 -6.15 -2.17
CA GLY A 66 6.51 -6.50 -2.49
C GLY A 66 7.32 -6.82 -1.23
N ALA A 67 7.23 -5.97 -0.21
CA ALA A 67 7.89 -6.22 1.07
C ALA A 67 7.38 -7.52 1.73
N ALA A 68 6.09 -7.79 1.70
CA ALA A 68 5.50 -9.02 2.23
C ALA A 68 5.99 -10.27 1.48
N VAL A 69 6.09 -10.21 0.15
CA VAL A 69 6.63 -11.29 -0.69
C VAL A 69 8.10 -11.54 -0.36
N ILE A 70 8.92 -10.50 -0.30
CA ILE A 70 10.35 -10.60 0.07
C ILE A 70 10.51 -11.26 1.43
N ARG A 71 9.70 -10.86 2.43
CA ARG A 71 9.69 -11.50 3.75
C ARG A 71 9.29 -12.96 3.69
N ASN A 72 8.27 -13.31 2.91
CA ASN A 72 7.83 -14.69 2.78
C ASN A 72 8.92 -15.56 2.13
N LEU A 73 9.60 -15.05 1.10
CA LEU A 73 10.74 -15.70 0.48
C LEU A 73 11.90 -15.89 1.47
N ALA A 74 12.24 -14.87 2.25
CA ALA A 74 13.26 -14.97 3.30
C ALA A 74 12.92 -16.03 4.36
N ARG A 75 11.65 -16.11 4.80
CA ARG A 75 11.18 -17.15 5.71
C ARG A 75 11.26 -18.54 5.09
N ARG A 76 10.88 -18.69 3.82
CA ARG A 76 10.99 -19.96 3.08
C ARG A 76 12.44 -20.40 2.93
N ALA A 77 13.35 -19.48 2.63
CA ALA A 77 14.78 -19.76 2.53
C ALA A 77 15.36 -20.21 3.88
N LEU A 78 15.02 -19.52 4.98
CA LEU A 78 15.43 -19.91 6.33
C LEU A 78 14.88 -21.30 6.73
N ARG A 79 13.62 -21.61 6.41
CA ARG A 79 13.03 -22.94 6.69
C ARG A 79 13.65 -24.07 5.89
N ARG A 80 14.21 -23.80 4.71
CA ARG A 80 14.91 -24.80 3.89
C ARG A 80 16.36 -25.00 4.29
N ALA A 81 16.95 -24.04 5.01
CA ALA A 81 18.33 -24.08 5.46
C ALA A 81 18.49 -24.60 6.90
N ALA A 82 17.38 -24.81 7.62
CA ALA A 82 17.31 -25.45 8.94
C ALA A 82 16.89 -26.91 8.77
#